data_AF-A0A7X2NPD5-F1
#
_entry.id   AF-A0A7X2NPD5-F1
#
_cell.length_a   1.000
_cell.length_b   1.000
_cell.length_c   1.000
_cell.angle_alpha   90.00
_cell.angle_beta   90.00
_cell.angle_gamma   90.00
#
_symmetry.space_group_name_H-M   'P 1'
#
loop_
_entity.id
_entity.type
_entity.pdbx_description
1 polymer ?
#
loop_
_entity_poly.entity_id
_entity_poly.type
_entity_poly.pdbx_seq_one_letter_code
_entity_poly.pdbx_strand_id
1 'polypeptide(L)'
;MNTTIIVALLATFTAIVTAIITDFLNKRSKLKFEERKLKEQYYLEFIHALSENMNNSESAEATIRYNHAFNNLTIIASPKVLSSLYEFADLLINHLKNNSVADYETQYTKAFTNLIKAMRSDLYGSKSSKVNKGLTEIYLISGILKSTPTE
;
A
#
# COMPACT_ATOMS: atom_id res chain seq x y z
N MET A 1 -56.15 21.20 9.39
CA MET A 1 -54.90 20.86 10.08
C MET A 1 -54.07 22.14 10.20
N ASN A 2 -53.54 22.48 11.37
CA ASN A 2 -52.85 23.76 11.57
C ASN A 2 -51.47 23.74 10.86
N THR A 3 -51.14 24.76 10.07
CA THR A 3 -49.89 24.84 9.29
C THR A 3 -48.65 24.61 10.16
N THR A 4 -48.69 25.06 11.41
CA THR A 4 -47.65 24.84 12.42
C THR A 4 -47.37 23.36 12.70
N ILE A 5 -48.40 22.50 12.70
CA ILE A 5 -48.25 21.05 12.95
C ILE A 5 -47.56 20.39 11.75
N ILE A 6 -47.90 20.80 10.52
CA ILE A 6 -47.26 20.30 9.30
C ILE A 6 -45.77 20.65 9.29
N VAL A 7 -45.44 21.91 9.61
CA VAL A 7 -44.04 22.37 9.66
C VAL A 7 -43.25 21.62 10.73
N ALA A 8 -43.83 21.41 11.91
CA ALA A 8 -43.18 20.67 12.98
C ALA A 8 -42.92 19.19 12.59
N LEU A 9 -43.88 18.54 11.93
CA LEU A 9 -43.72 17.16 11.43
C LEU A 9 -42.62 17.06 10.37
N LEU A 10 -42.59 18.00 9.41
CA LEU A 10 -41.55 18.04 8.38
C LEU A 10 -40.16 18.30 8.97
N ALA A 11 -40.04 19.21 9.94
CA ALA A 11 -38.78 19.49 10.63
C ALA A 11 -38.28 18.25 11.38
N THR A 12 -39.17 17.56 12.10
CA THR A 12 -38.85 16.33 12.82
C THR A 12 -38.41 15.22 11.87
N PHE A 13 -39.15 15.02 10.78
CA PHE A 13 -38.80 14.03 9.76
C PHE A 13 -37.44 14.33 9.12
N THR A 14 -37.19 15.60 8.77
CA THR A 14 -35.91 16.02 8.18
C THR A 14 -34.74 15.80 9.14
N ALA A 15 -34.92 16.09 10.44
CA ALA A 15 -33.91 15.84 11.46
C ALA A 15 -33.57 14.34 11.59
N ILE A 16 -34.60 13.47 11.59
CA ILE A 16 -34.42 12.02 11.65
C ILE A 16 -33.66 11.52 10.41
N VAL A 17 -34.09 11.93 9.21
CA VAL A 17 -33.43 11.52 7.95
C VAL A 17 -31.97 11.99 7.92
N THR A 18 -31.71 13.22 8.34
CA THR A 18 -30.36 13.79 8.38
C THR A 18 -29.46 13.03 9.36
N ALA A 19 -29.97 12.68 10.54
CA ALA A 19 -29.23 11.89 11.52
C ALA A 19 -28.85 10.50 10.99
N ILE A 20 -29.79 9.81 10.33
CA ILE A 20 -29.56 8.48 9.73
C ILE A 20 -28.49 8.54 8.63
N ILE A 21 -28.61 9.51 7.71
CA ILE A 21 -27.63 9.68 6.62
C ILE A 21 -26.25 10.00 7.19
N THR A 22 -26.19 10.89 8.17
CA THR A 22 -24.92 11.32 8.78
C THR A 22 -24.24 10.15 9.49
N ASP A 23 -24.97 9.38 10.29
CA ASP A 23 -24.41 8.19 10.97
C ASP A 23 -23.89 7.15 9.96
N PHE A 24 -24.66 6.88 8.90
CA PHE A 24 -24.24 5.96 7.85
C PHE A 24 -22.95 6.42 7.14
N LEU A 25 -22.87 7.71 6.78
CA LEU A 25 -21.68 8.27 6.15
C LEU A 25 -20.47 8.24 7.08
N ASN A 26 -20.67 8.54 8.37
CA ASN A 26 -19.60 8.50 9.38
C ASN A 26 -19.07 7.08 9.58
N LYS A 27 -19.95 6.07 9.71
CA LYS A 27 -19.55 4.67 9.82
C LYS A 27 -18.77 4.22 8.59
N ARG A 28 -19.25 4.54 7.39
CA ARG A 28 -18.57 4.20 6.13
C ARG A 28 -17.20 4.86 6.03
N SER A 29 -17.09 6.13 6.43
CA SER A 29 -15.83 6.86 6.45
C SER A 29 -14.84 6.24 7.44
N LYS A 30 -15.31 5.89 8.64
CA LYS A 30 -14.52 5.25 9.69
C LYS A 30 -13.95 3.90 9.24
N LEU A 31 -14.78 3.02 8.67
CA LEU A 31 -14.32 1.71 8.18
C LEU A 31 -13.25 1.85 7.09
N LYS A 32 -13.42 2.78 6.14
CA LYS A 32 -12.41 3.06 5.11
C LYS A 32 -11.11 3.59 5.70
N PHE A 33 -11.21 4.42 6.73
CA PHE A 33 -10.03 4.94 7.43
C PHE A 33 -9.27 3.82 8.15
N GLU A 34 -9.99 2.94 8.85
CA GLU A 34 -9.42 1.78 9.54
C GLU A 34 -8.78 0.80 8.57
N GLU A 35 -9.45 0.48 7.45
CA GLU A 35 -8.90 -0.34 6.37
C GLU A 35 -7.60 0.26 5.82
N ARG A 36 -7.60 1.57 5.53
CA ARG A 36 -6.41 2.26 5.02
C ARG A 36 -5.26 2.23 6.02
N LYS A 37 -5.55 2.47 7.30
CA LYS A 37 -4.54 2.45 8.36
C LYS A 37 -3.91 1.06 8.51
N LEU A 38 -4.73 0.02 8.42
CA LEU A 38 -4.24 -1.37 8.44
C LEU A 38 -3.33 -1.66 7.23
N LYS A 39 -3.77 -1.31 6.02
CA LYS A 39 -2.96 -1.46 4.80
C LYS A 39 -1.64 -0.70 4.88
N GLU A 40 -1.68 0.54 5.38
CA GLU A 40 -0.49 1.39 5.53
C GLU A 40 0.54 0.72 6.46
N GLN A 41 0.09 0.18 7.58
CA GLN A 41 0.95 -0.56 8.51
C GLN A 41 1.68 -1.71 7.81
N TYR A 42 0.96 -2.59 7.10
CA TYR A 42 1.57 -3.74 6.43
C TYR A 42 2.46 -3.33 5.25
N TYR A 43 2.13 -2.27 4.51
CA TYR A 43 2.99 -1.75 3.45
C TYR A 43 4.29 -1.18 4.01
N LEU A 44 4.23 -0.44 5.12
CA LEU A 44 5.44 0.06 5.78
C LEU A 44 6.30 -1.08 6.35
N GLU A 45 5.67 -2.08 6.97
CA GLU A 45 6.36 -3.28 7.46
C GLU A 45 7.10 -4.02 6.34
N PHE A 46 6.45 -4.20 5.18
CA PHE A 46 7.07 -4.80 4.00
C PHE A 46 8.27 -4.00 3.50
N ILE A 47 8.16 -2.69 3.35
CA ILE A 47 9.27 -1.85 2.88
C ILE A 47 10.43 -1.87 3.87
N HIS A 48 10.14 -1.85 5.17
CA HIS A 48 11.14 -1.95 6.21
C HIS A 48 11.87 -3.29 6.15
N ALA A 49 11.14 -4.41 6.13
CA ALA A 49 11.73 -5.74 6.09
C ALA A 49 12.51 -6.01 4.79
N LEU A 50 12.03 -5.49 3.64
CA LEU A 50 12.77 -5.52 2.38
C LEU A 50 14.09 -4.77 2.50
N SER A 51 14.07 -3.55 3.05
CA SER A 51 15.27 -2.74 3.27
C SER A 51 16.26 -3.44 4.19
N GLU A 52 15.81 -4.01 5.31
CA GLU A 52 16.66 -4.76 6.23
C GLU A 52 17.31 -5.97 5.55
N ASN A 53 16.52 -6.76 4.79
CA ASN A 53 17.03 -7.92 4.09
C ASN A 53 18.04 -7.56 3.00
N MET A 54 17.85 -6.42 2.30
CA MET A 54 18.81 -5.93 1.30
C MET A 54 20.11 -5.39 1.93
N ASN A 55 20.04 -4.79 3.12
CA ASN A 55 21.23 -4.30 3.82
C ASN A 55 21.99 -5.42 4.54
N ASN A 56 21.30 -6.47 4.97
CA ASN A 56 21.85 -7.56 5.77
C ASN A 56 21.47 -8.93 5.18
N SER A 57 21.88 -9.18 3.95
CA SER A 57 21.53 -10.38 3.17
C SER A 57 22.00 -11.70 3.79
N GLU A 58 22.95 -11.66 4.73
CA GLU A 58 23.44 -12.85 5.44
C GLU A 58 22.63 -13.15 6.71
N SER A 59 21.77 -12.23 7.15
CA SER A 59 20.94 -12.42 8.34
C SER A 59 19.72 -13.27 8.00
N ALA A 60 19.72 -14.51 8.49
CA ALA A 60 18.55 -15.39 8.43
C ALA A 60 17.31 -14.75 9.07
N GLU A 61 17.50 -13.96 10.13
CA GLU A 61 16.40 -13.25 10.80
C GLU A 61 15.77 -12.19 9.89
N ALA A 62 16.59 -11.37 9.20
CA ALA A 62 16.11 -10.37 8.26
C ALA A 62 15.36 -11.02 7.08
N THR A 63 15.86 -12.15 6.58
CA THR A 63 15.18 -12.94 5.53
C THR A 63 13.83 -13.48 6.02
N ILE A 64 13.76 -14.02 7.23
CA ILE A 64 12.50 -14.52 7.81
C ILE A 64 11.49 -13.38 7.95
N ARG A 65 11.91 -12.21 8.47
CA ARG A 65 11.04 -11.03 8.58
C ARG A 65 10.52 -10.57 7.23
N TYR A 66 11.37 -10.51 6.21
CA TYR A 66 10.97 -10.20 4.84
C TYR A 66 9.92 -11.18 4.32
N ASN A 67 10.13 -12.49 4.50
CA ASN A 67 9.19 -13.51 4.06
C ASN A 67 7.82 -13.39 4.77
N HIS A 68 7.81 -13.11 6.07
CA HIS A 68 6.56 -12.87 6.81
C HIS A 68 5.84 -11.62 6.31
N ALA A 69 6.56 -10.50 6.16
CA ALA A 69 5.97 -9.25 5.68
C ALA A 69 5.41 -9.40 4.25
N PHE A 70 6.13 -10.11 3.37
CA PHE A 70 5.66 -10.46 2.03
C PHE A 70 4.37 -11.26 2.08
N ASN A 71 4.33 -12.33 2.88
CA ASN A 71 3.17 -13.22 2.99
C ASN A 71 1.95 -12.50 3.57
N ASN A 72 2.14 -11.57 4.51
CA ASN A 72 1.05 -10.77 5.06
C ASN A 72 0.33 -9.94 3.98
N LEU A 73 1.06 -9.46 2.96
CA LEU A 73 0.44 -8.71 1.86
C LEU A 73 -0.55 -9.54 1.06
N THR A 74 -0.40 -10.87 0.99
CA THR A 74 -1.31 -11.76 0.23
C THR A 74 -2.77 -11.66 0.69
N ILE A 75 -3.00 -11.30 1.95
CA ILE A 75 -4.33 -11.17 2.55
C ILE A 75 -4.82 -9.73 2.50
N ILE A 76 -3.91 -8.77 2.72
CA ILE A 76 -4.26 -7.37 2.99
C ILE A 76 -4.29 -6.51 1.72
N ALA A 77 -3.44 -6.83 0.74
CA ALA A 77 -3.22 -5.98 -0.41
C ALA A 77 -4.29 -6.16 -1.49
N SER A 78 -4.60 -5.09 -2.23
CA SER A 78 -5.50 -5.20 -3.39
C SER A 78 -4.90 -6.09 -4.50
N PRO A 79 -5.75 -6.66 -5.39
CA PRO A 79 -5.27 -7.50 -6.51
C PRO A 79 -4.23 -6.81 -7.40
N LYS A 80 -4.34 -5.49 -7.60
CA LYS A 80 -3.36 -4.72 -8.38
C LYS A 80 -2.00 -4.66 -7.70
N VAL A 81 -1.97 -4.52 -6.37
CA VAL A 81 -0.72 -4.55 -5.60
C VAL A 81 -0.12 -5.94 -5.66
N LEU A 82 -0.92 -7.00 -5.48
CA LEU A 82 -0.44 -8.38 -5.56
C LEU A 82 0.16 -8.71 -6.93
N SER A 83 -0.47 -8.29 -8.02
CA SER A 83 0.08 -8.47 -9.37
C SER A 83 1.47 -7.84 -9.49
N SER A 84 1.62 -6.57 -9.10
CA SER A 84 2.92 -5.89 -9.16
C SER A 84 3.94 -6.45 -8.16
N LEU A 85 3.49 -6.98 -7.01
CA LEU A 85 4.35 -7.61 -6.01
C LEU A 85 4.95 -8.90 -6.57
N TYR A 86 4.14 -9.74 -7.22
CA TYR A 86 4.60 -10.98 -7.82
C TYR A 86 5.49 -10.73 -9.04
N GLU A 87 5.17 -9.75 -9.90
CA GLU A 87 6.07 -9.33 -10.99
C GLU A 87 7.46 -8.92 -10.46
N PHE A 88 7.49 -8.15 -9.36
CA PHE A 88 8.74 -7.75 -8.71
C PHE A 88 9.48 -8.95 -8.10
N ALA A 89 8.77 -9.84 -7.40
CA ALA A 89 9.36 -11.04 -6.80
C ALA A 89 9.91 -12.01 -7.84
N ASP A 90 9.18 -12.25 -8.93
CA ASP A 90 9.62 -13.13 -10.02
C ASP A 90 10.88 -12.58 -10.67
N LEU A 91 10.98 -11.26 -10.86
CA LEU A 91 12.19 -10.61 -11.36
C LEU A 91 13.40 -10.86 -10.45
N LEU A 92 13.23 -10.65 -9.14
CA LEU A 92 14.26 -10.91 -8.12
C LEU A 92 14.71 -12.38 -8.17
N ILE A 93 13.75 -13.30 -8.13
CA ILE A 93 14.01 -14.75 -8.11
C ILE A 93 14.75 -15.19 -9.38
N ASN A 94 14.29 -14.73 -10.55
CA ASN A 94 14.90 -15.10 -11.82
C ASN A 94 16.32 -14.55 -11.99
N HIS A 95 16.58 -13.34 -11.48
CA HIS A 95 17.93 -12.79 -11.46
C HIS A 95 18.84 -13.57 -10.51
N LEU A 96 18.42 -13.77 -9.26
CA LEU A 96 19.23 -14.45 -8.24
C LEU A 96 19.51 -15.92 -8.55
N LYS A 97 18.55 -16.64 -9.13
CA LYS A 97 18.71 -18.09 -9.41
C LYS A 97 19.40 -18.37 -10.73
N ASN A 98 19.07 -17.60 -11.78
CA ASN A 98 19.41 -17.96 -13.15
C ASN A 98 20.36 -16.97 -13.82
N ASN A 99 20.66 -15.84 -13.17
CA ASN A 99 21.43 -14.71 -13.74
C ASN A 99 20.99 -14.36 -15.18
N SER A 100 19.68 -14.45 -15.43
CA SER A 100 19.12 -14.52 -16.79
C SER A 100 18.42 -13.24 -17.24
N VAL A 101 18.38 -12.24 -16.36
CA VAL A 101 17.64 -11.00 -16.60
C VAL A 101 18.59 -9.96 -17.20
N ALA A 102 18.45 -9.70 -18.50
CA ALA A 102 19.12 -8.58 -19.17
C ALA A 102 18.62 -7.24 -18.59
N ASP A 103 19.49 -6.24 -18.50
CA ASP A 103 19.15 -4.90 -17.98
C ASP A 103 18.46 -4.92 -16.61
N TYR A 104 18.88 -5.83 -15.73
CA TYR A 104 18.24 -6.10 -14.45
C TYR A 104 17.96 -4.83 -13.63
N GLU A 105 18.92 -3.91 -13.50
CA GLU A 105 18.75 -2.66 -12.75
C GLU A 105 17.58 -1.79 -13.24
N THR A 106 17.41 -1.72 -14.57
CA THR A 106 16.32 -0.95 -15.19
C THR A 106 14.98 -1.66 -14.96
N GLN A 107 14.96 -2.99 -15.15
CA GLN A 107 13.76 -3.78 -14.90
C GLN A 107 13.36 -3.77 -13.42
N TYR A 108 14.34 -3.81 -12.51
CA TYR A 108 14.17 -3.74 -11.07
C TYR A 108 13.54 -2.42 -10.68
N THR A 109 14.14 -1.31 -11.10
CA THR A 109 13.61 0.04 -10.84
C THR A 109 12.19 0.20 -11.35
N LYS A 110 11.90 -0.31 -12.55
CA LYS A 110 10.56 -0.27 -13.13
C LYS A 110 9.55 -1.10 -12.33
N ALA A 111 9.88 -2.35 -12.00
CA ALA A 111 8.99 -3.24 -11.24
C ALA A 111 8.74 -2.69 -9.83
N PHE A 112 9.79 -2.24 -9.14
CA PHE A 112 9.68 -1.61 -7.83
C PHE A 112 8.83 -0.34 -7.88
N THR A 113 9.07 0.53 -8.86
CA THR A 113 8.25 1.73 -9.10
C THR A 113 6.76 1.39 -9.26
N ASN A 114 6.45 0.36 -10.05
CA ASN A 114 5.08 -0.09 -10.27
C ASN A 114 4.43 -0.59 -8.98
N LEU A 115 5.15 -1.39 -8.20
CA LEU A 115 4.71 -1.88 -6.90
C LEU A 115 4.36 -0.73 -5.95
N ILE A 116 5.27 0.25 -5.79
CA ILE A 116 5.02 1.39 -4.90
C ILE A 116 3.85 2.25 -5.41
N LYS A 117 3.74 2.48 -6.71
CA LYS A 117 2.59 3.20 -7.30
C LYS A 117 1.28 2.47 -7.05
N ALA A 118 1.27 1.14 -7.12
CA ALA A 118 0.11 0.31 -6.81
C ALA A 118 -0.27 0.44 -5.32
N MET A 119 0.68 0.31 -4.40
CA MET A 119 0.45 0.46 -2.95
C MET A 119 -0.12 1.84 -2.61
N ARG A 120 0.47 2.90 -3.16
CA ARG A 120 -0.03 4.27 -2.99
C ARG A 120 -1.45 4.45 -3.52
N SER A 121 -1.76 3.85 -4.68
CA SER A 121 -3.10 3.91 -5.26
C SER A 121 -4.12 3.16 -4.41
N ASP A 122 -3.72 2.06 -3.77
CA ASP A 122 -4.58 1.29 -2.88
C ASP A 122 -4.86 2.04 -1.57
N LEU A 123 -3.86 2.75 -1.02
CA LEU A 123 -4.04 3.59 0.18
C LEU A 123 -4.88 4.84 -0.08
N TYR A 124 -4.58 5.58 -1.14
CA TYR A 124 -5.12 6.92 -1.35
C TYR A 124 -6.21 6.99 -2.43
N GLY A 125 -6.51 5.86 -3.06
CA GLY A 125 -7.56 5.70 -4.06
C GLY A 125 -7.07 5.87 -5.50
N SER A 126 -7.40 4.91 -6.35
CA SER A 126 -7.05 4.87 -7.78
C SER A 126 -7.68 5.99 -8.62
N LYS A 127 -8.78 6.59 -8.13
CA LYS A 127 -9.49 7.70 -8.80
C LYS A 127 -8.81 9.06 -8.59
N SER A 128 -7.90 9.16 -7.61
CA SER A 128 -7.11 10.36 -7.43
C SER A 128 -5.97 10.32 -8.45
N SER A 129 -6.23 10.89 -9.63
CA SER A 129 -5.25 11.10 -10.71
C SER A 129 -3.99 11.87 -10.28
N LYS A 130 -3.92 12.29 -9.02
CA LYS A 130 -2.85 13.04 -8.39
C LYS A 130 -1.89 12.17 -7.57
N VAL A 131 -2.28 10.99 -7.09
CA VAL A 131 -1.49 10.22 -6.09
C VAL A 131 -0.07 9.91 -6.56
N ASN A 132 0.06 9.56 -7.84
CA ASN A 132 1.34 9.22 -8.46
C ASN A 132 1.76 10.24 -9.54
N LYS A 133 1.11 11.42 -9.59
CA LYS A 133 1.40 12.43 -10.61
C LYS A 133 2.82 12.95 -10.45
N GLY A 134 3.59 12.94 -11.53
CA GLY A 134 4.98 13.41 -11.55
C GLY A 134 6.01 12.41 -11.00
N LEU A 135 5.59 11.28 -10.43
CA LEU A 135 6.51 10.21 -10.02
C LEU A 135 6.80 9.33 -11.24
N THR A 136 7.96 9.52 -11.87
CA THR A 136 8.43 8.68 -12.97
C THR A 136 9.04 7.40 -12.43
N GLU A 137 10.03 7.54 -11.55
CA GLU A 137 10.81 6.47 -10.93
C GLU A 137 10.81 6.61 -9.42
N ILE A 138 10.81 5.47 -8.73
CA ILE A 138 10.97 5.36 -7.29
C ILE A 138 12.05 4.31 -7.07
N TYR A 139 13.08 4.67 -6.32
CA TYR A 139 14.21 3.79 -5.99
C TYR A 139 14.31 3.60 -4.48
N LEU A 140 14.85 2.46 -4.08
CA LEU A 140 15.20 2.15 -2.70
C LEU A 140 16.73 2.30 -2.55
N ILE A 141 17.19 3.02 -1.53
CA ILE A 141 18.64 3.23 -1.31
C ILE A 141 19.32 2.06 -0.57
N SER A 142 18.54 1.07 -0.11
CA SER A 142 19.04 -0.06 0.68
C SER A 142 19.94 -0.95 -0.16
N GLY A 143 20.99 -1.50 0.46
CA GLY A 143 22.03 -2.30 -0.18
C GLY A 143 23.15 -1.48 -0.83
N ILE A 144 22.89 -0.21 -1.22
CA ILE A 144 23.87 0.66 -1.88
C ILE A 144 24.84 1.29 -0.87
N LEU A 145 24.34 1.64 0.32
CA LEU A 145 25.11 2.36 1.35
C LEU A 145 25.91 1.44 2.29
N LYS A 146 26.10 0.16 1.94
CA LYS A 146 26.94 -0.74 2.73
C LYS A 146 28.38 -0.25 2.59
N SER A 147 28.84 0.59 3.53
CA SER A 147 30.27 0.90 3.65
C SER A 147 30.97 -0.44 3.87
N THR A 148 31.76 -0.89 2.90
CA THR A 148 32.75 -1.91 3.15
C THR A 148 33.55 -1.43 4.36
N PRO A 149 33.59 -2.19 5.48
CA PRO A 149 34.57 -1.90 6.51
C PRO A 149 35.92 -1.96 5.79
N THR A 150 36.64 -0.84 5.76
CA THR A 150 38.05 -0.84 5.41
C THR A 150 38.74 -1.85 6.32
N GLU A 151 39.38 -2.85 5.71
CA GLU A 151 40.22 -3.86 6.38
C GLU A 151 41.25 -3.23 7.32
#